data_AF-A0A950IN97-F1
#
_entry.id   AF-A0A950IN97-F1
#
_cell.length_a   1.000
_cell.length_b   1.000
_cell.length_c   1.000
_cell.angle_alpha   90.00
_cell.angle_beta   90.00
_cell.angle_gamma   90.00
#
_symmetry.space_group_name_H-M   'P 1'
#
loop_
_entity.id
_entity.type
_entity.pdbx_description
1 polymer ?
#
loop_
_entity_poly.entity_id
_entity_poly.type
_entity_poly.pdbx_seq_one_letter_code
_entity_poly.pdbx_strand_id
1 'polypeptide(L)'
;MSSIQAIIDQVNRGQYDTRSGLVIELCTELARIGRFADVSDALEAWFLFRPESRKYVLGKLPEIIMEVHLEPKAMLGADQTVTWLAGTPNWANDIKWNALNGQALQKTVDSLLASMQQVPSSEK
;
A
#
# COMPACT_ATOMS: atom_id res chain seq x y z
N MET A 1 12.72 -18.99 5.68
CA MET A 1 12.40 -17.55 5.67
C MET A 1 13.67 -16.80 5.29
N SER A 2 13.70 -16.16 4.11
CA SER A 2 14.85 -15.37 3.68
C SER A 2 14.88 -14.05 4.44
N SER A 3 16.06 -13.61 4.87
CA SER A 3 16.20 -12.33 5.59
C SER A 3 15.89 -11.16 4.66
N ILE A 4 15.45 -10.04 5.22
CA ILE A 4 15.25 -8.77 4.47
C ILE A 4 16.49 -8.41 3.65
N GLN A 5 17.69 -8.71 4.16
CA GLN A 5 18.95 -8.50 3.46
C GLN A 5 19.10 -9.34 2.19
N ALA A 6 18.62 -10.59 2.19
CA ALA A 6 18.68 -11.46 1.02
C ALA A 6 17.75 -10.97 -0.11
N ILE A 7 16.60 -10.39 0.25
CA ILE A 7 15.68 -9.77 -0.69
C ILE A 7 16.37 -8.56 -1.33
N ILE A 8 16.97 -7.67 -0.52
CA ILE A 8 17.71 -6.48 -0.97
C ILE A 8 18.83 -6.84 -1.96
N ASP A 9 19.63 -7.87 -1.64
CA ASP A 9 20.76 -8.29 -2.49
C ASP A 9 20.33 -8.88 -3.84
N GLN A 10 19.14 -9.48 -3.89
CA GLN A 10 18.57 -10.05 -5.10
C GLN A 10 18.02 -8.94 -6.01
N VAL A 11 17.44 -7.89 -5.43
CA VAL A 11 16.91 -6.75 -6.20
C VAL A 11 18.02 -5.92 -6.87
N ASN A 12 19.23 -5.93 -6.32
CA ASN A 12 20.36 -5.17 -6.85
C ASN A 12 20.91 -5.68 -8.20
N ARG A 13 20.60 -6.93 -8.63
CA ARG A 13 21.35 -7.62 -9.71
C ARG A 13 20.78 -7.61 -11.14
N GLY A 14 19.47 -7.47 -11.42
CA GLY A 14 18.93 -7.72 -12.79
C GLY A 14 18.34 -6.48 -13.46
N GLN A 15 18.65 -6.14 -14.74
CA GLN A 15 18.27 -4.93 -15.55
C GLN A 15 16.75 -4.75 -15.81
N TYR A 16 16.31 -3.53 -16.16
CA TYR A 16 14.96 -2.95 -15.94
C TYR A 16 13.73 -3.67 -16.55
N ASP A 17 12.58 -3.30 -15.97
CA ASP A 17 11.16 -3.66 -16.17
C ASP A 17 10.60 -4.73 -15.22
N THR A 18 11.43 -5.68 -14.76
CA THR A 18 11.09 -6.67 -13.71
C THR A 18 11.48 -6.25 -12.27
N ARG A 19 12.28 -5.20 -12.11
CA ARG A 19 12.91 -4.80 -10.81
C ARG A 19 11.93 -4.27 -9.76
N SER A 20 10.94 -3.48 -10.17
CA SER A 20 9.94 -2.94 -9.24
C SER A 20 9.04 -4.02 -8.67
N GLY A 21 8.96 -5.18 -9.33
CA GLY A 21 8.17 -6.33 -8.88
C GLY A 21 8.58 -6.78 -7.48
N LEU A 22 9.89 -6.78 -7.16
CA LEU A 22 10.37 -7.23 -5.84
C LEU A 22 10.02 -6.25 -4.72
N VAL A 23 10.10 -4.93 -4.95
CA VAL A 23 9.65 -3.95 -3.95
C VAL A 23 8.12 -3.95 -3.83
N ILE A 24 7.41 -4.15 -4.94
CA ILE A 24 5.95 -4.28 -4.95
C ILE A 24 5.52 -5.51 -4.15
N GLU A 25 6.13 -6.67 -4.40
CA GLU A 25 5.85 -7.91 -3.68
C GLU A 25 6.14 -7.77 -2.18
N LEU A 26 7.27 -7.15 -1.83
CA LEU A 26 7.59 -6.83 -0.43
C LEU A 26 6.53 -5.92 0.20
N CYS A 27 6.15 -4.83 -0.49
CA CYS A 27 5.11 -3.93 -0.01
C CYS A 27 3.76 -4.64 0.17
N THR A 28 3.41 -5.55 -0.76
CA THR A 28 2.19 -6.36 -0.70
C THR A 28 2.18 -7.26 0.53
N GLU A 29 3.26 -7.99 0.78
CA GLU A 29 3.34 -8.88 1.94
C GLU A 29 3.31 -8.11 3.27
N LEU A 30 4.04 -6.99 3.37
CA LEU A 30 4.04 -6.12 4.55
C LEU A 30 2.67 -5.46 4.77
N ALA A 31 2.03 -4.95 3.72
CA ALA A 31 0.71 -4.34 3.79
C ALA A 31 -0.35 -5.37 4.23
N ARG A 32 -0.29 -6.61 3.72
CA ARG A 32 -1.24 -7.69 4.09
C ARG A 32 -1.26 -7.93 5.60
N ILE A 33 -0.09 -7.88 6.24
CA ILE A 33 0.03 -8.05 7.71
C ILE A 33 -0.02 -6.72 8.49
N GLY A 34 -0.28 -5.59 7.81
CA GLY A 34 -0.47 -4.28 8.43
C GLY A 34 0.82 -3.62 8.95
N ARG A 35 1.98 -4.00 8.40
CA ARG A 35 3.28 -3.43 8.78
C ARG A 35 3.63 -2.20 7.95
N PHE A 36 2.85 -1.12 8.08
CA PHE A 36 2.99 0.06 7.21
C PHE A 36 4.25 0.89 7.50
N ALA A 37 4.78 0.85 8.72
CA ALA A 37 6.09 1.45 9.00
C ALA A 37 7.20 0.79 8.16
N ASP A 38 7.20 -0.54 8.10
CA ASP A 38 8.18 -1.29 7.30
C ASP A 38 7.97 -1.11 5.79
N VAL A 39 6.73 -0.88 5.34
CA VAL A 39 6.47 -0.47 3.94
C VAL A 39 7.18 0.83 3.63
N SER A 40 7.06 1.85 4.49
CA SER A 40 7.74 3.12 4.30
C SER A 40 9.27 2.96 4.29
N ASP A 41 9.83 2.21 5.24
CA ASP A 41 11.28 1.96 5.30
C ASP A 41 11.79 1.26 4.04
N ALA A 42 11.06 0.25 3.55
CA ALA A 42 11.39 -0.47 2.32
C ALA A 42 11.37 0.45 1.08
N LEU A 43 10.37 1.33 0.99
CA LEU A 43 10.25 2.29 -0.10
C LEU A 43 11.35 3.36 -0.05
N GLU A 44 11.69 3.89 1.13
CA GLU A 44 12.78 4.85 1.29
C GLU A 44 14.12 4.25 0.87
N ALA A 45 14.44 3.05 1.37
CA ALA A 45 15.66 2.34 1.00
C ALA A 45 15.69 2.07 -0.52
N TRP A 46 14.58 1.61 -1.10
CA TRP A 46 14.49 1.34 -2.52
C TRP A 46 14.70 2.60 -3.38
N PHE A 47 14.05 3.71 -3.04
CA PHE A 47 14.16 4.96 -3.79
C PHE A 47 15.53 5.63 -3.66
N LEU A 48 16.29 5.34 -2.61
CA LEU A 48 17.69 5.76 -2.51
C LEU A 48 18.54 5.14 -3.64
N PHE A 49 18.29 3.88 -4.00
CA PHE A 49 19.04 3.15 -5.03
C PHE A 49 18.41 3.23 -6.43
N ARG A 50 17.10 3.47 -6.50
CA ARG A 50 16.28 3.44 -7.72
C ARG A 50 15.27 4.59 -7.77
N PRO A 51 15.70 5.86 -7.70
CA PRO A 51 14.79 7.01 -7.65
C PRO A 51 13.85 7.11 -8.87
N GLU A 52 14.28 6.63 -10.03
CA GLU A 52 13.49 6.58 -11.26
C GLU A 52 12.23 5.70 -11.15
N SER A 53 12.23 4.72 -10.25
CA SER A 53 11.08 3.84 -10.03
C SER A 53 9.96 4.48 -9.19
N ARG A 54 10.23 5.63 -8.55
CA ARG A 54 9.36 6.26 -7.54
C ARG A 54 7.95 6.51 -8.04
N LYS A 55 7.80 7.09 -9.23
CA LYS A 55 6.49 7.39 -9.81
C LYS A 55 5.65 6.12 -10.00
N TYR A 56 6.28 5.04 -10.45
CA TYR A 56 5.60 3.77 -10.71
C TYR A 56 5.20 3.08 -9.41
N VAL A 57 6.14 2.91 -8.48
CA VAL A 57 5.90 2.20 -7.21
C VAL A 57 4.87 2.94 -6.35
N LEU A 58 4.99 4.26 -6.21
CA LEU A 58 3.96 5.07 -5.53
C LEU A 58 2.63 5.08 -6.27
N GLY A 59 2.64 4.92 -7.59
CA GLY A 59 1.43 4.76 -8.38
C GLY A 59 0.65 3.49 -8.02
N LYS A 60 1.37 2.40 -7.72
CA LYS A 60 0.81 1.08 -7.37
C LYS A 60 0.44 0.90 -5.91
N LEU A 61 1.10 1.61 -4.99
CA LEU A 61 0.91 1.42 -3.55
C LEU A 61 -0.56 1.50 -3.06
N PRO A 62 -1.40 2.44 -3.53
CA PRO A 62 -2.78 2.49 -3.07
C PRO A 62 -3.62 1.28 -3.47
N GLU A 63 -3.44 0.78 -4.70
CA GLU A 63 -4.11 -0.43 -5.20
C GLU A 63 -3.74 -1.64 -4.32
N ILE A 64 -2.44 -1.80 -4.03
CA ILE A 64 -1.95 -2.85 -3.12
C ILE A 64 -2.63 -2.76 -1.75
N ILE A 65 -2.60 -1.59 -1.11
CA ILE A 65 -3.17 -1.41 0.23
C ILE A 65 -4.69 -1.62 0.22
N MET A 66 -5.37 -1.19 -0.84
CA MET A 66 -6.80 -1.42 -1.01
C MET A 66 -7.10 -2.93 -1.02
N GLU A 67 -6.50 -3.64 -1.97
CA GLU A 67 -6.82 -5.04 -2.26
C GLU A 67 -6.41 -5.99 -1.12
N VAL A 68 -5.22 -5.81 -0.54
CA VAL A 68 -4.65 -6.81 0.38
C VAL A 68 -4.85 -6.47 1.85
N HIS A 69 -5.31 -5.26 2.16
CA HIS A 69 -5.50 -4.81 3.54
C HIS A 69 -6.88 -4.22 3.82
N LEU A 70 -7.30 -3.21 3.04
CA LEU A 70 -8.54 -2.47 3.33
C LEU A 70 -9.78 -3.30 3.03
N GLU A 71 -9.95 -3.77 1.79
CA GLU A 71 -11.16 -4.52 1.38
C GLU A 71 -11.39 -5.78 2.24
N PRO A 72 -10.40 -6.65 2.49
CA PRO A 72 -10.62 -7.86 3.27
C PRO A 72 -11.02 -7.57 4.73
N LYS A 73 -10.62 -6.43 5.28
CA LYS A 73 -10.91 -6.03 6.68
C LYS A 73 -12.15 -5.19 6.83
N ALA A 74 -12.50 -4.41 5.80
CA ALA A 74 -13.70 -3.60 5.80
C ALA A 74 -14.96 -4.46 5.61
N MET A 75 -14.82 -5.63 4.96
CA MET A 75 -15.92 -6.58 4.71
C MET A 75 -17.14 -5.93 4.03
N LEU A 76 -16.89 -4.95 3.16
CA LEU A 76 -17.94 -4.23 2.43
C LEU A 76 -18.41 -5.03 1.21
N GLY A 77 -19.71 -4.95 0.92
CA GLY A 77 -20.25 -5.34 -0.38
C GLY A 77 -19.83 -4.38 -1.50
N ALA A 78 -20.08 -4.78 -2.76
CA ALA A 78 -19.73 -3.97 -3.93
C ALA A 78 -20.37 -2.57 -3.89
N ASP A 79 -21.67 -2.48 -3.57
CA ASP A 79 -22.40 -1.20 -3.51
C ASP A 79 -21.87 -0.26 -2.42
N GLN A 80 -21.50 -0.82 -1.26
CA GLN A 80 -20.88 -0.07 -0.16
C GLN A 80 -19.50 0.45 -0.56
N THR A 81 -18.71 -0.37 -1.27
CA THR A 81 -17.40 0.02 -1.79
C THR A 81 -17.53 1.17 -2.79
N VAL A 82 -18.48 1.10 -3.72
CA VAL A 82 -18.78 2.19 -4.67
C VAL A 82 -19.21 3.46 -3.92
N THR A 83 -20.07 3.33 -2.92
CA THR A 83 -20.53 4.46 -2.10
C THR A 83 -19.37 5.13 -1.36
N TRP A 84 -18.48 4.33 -0.78
CA TRP A 84 -17.30 4.82 -0.08
C TRP A 84 -16.31 5.52 -1.02
N LEU A 85 -16.04 4.93 -2.20
CA LEU A 85 -15.16 5.52 -3.20
C LEU A 85 -15.67 6.89 -3.67
N ALA A 86 -16.99 7.04 -3.84
CA ALA A 86 -17.60 8.31 -4.19
C ALA A 86 -17.47 9.35 -3.06
N GLY A 87 -17.55 8.92 -1.80
CA GLY A 87 -17.40 9.78 -0.62
C GLY A 87 -15.94 10.13 -0.26
N THR A 88 -14.97 9.37 -0.75
CA THR A 88 -13.56 9.48 -0.34
C THR A 88 -12.61 9.65 -1.55
N PRO A 89 -12.81 10.64 -2.45
CA PRO A 89 -12.12 10.70 -3.74
C PRO A 89 -10.59 10.86 -3.67
N ASN A 90 -10.05 11.30 -2.52
CA ASN A 90 -8.61 11.55 -2.34
C ASN A 90 -7.84 10.39 -1.71
N TRP A 91 -8.50 9.26 -1.36
CA TRP A 91 -7.91 8.16 -0.61
C TRP A 91 -6.55 7.69 -1.16
N ALA A 92 -6.43 7.58 -2.49
CA ALA A 92 -5.22 7.11 -3.15
C ALA A 92 -4.08 8.13 -3.07
N ASN A 93 -4.40 9.43 -3.07
CA ASN A 93 -3.41 10.48 -2.91
C ASN A 93 -2.94 10.58 -1.46
N ASP A 94 -3.83 10.37 -0.50
CA ASP A 94 -3.48 10.36 0.93
C ASP A 94 -2.46 9.26 1.24
N ILE A 95 -2.65 8.05 0.68
CA ILE A 95 -1.67 6.97 0.78
C ILE A 95 -0.33 7.38 0.16
N LYS A 96 -0.34 7.94 -1.06
CA LYS A 96 0.88 8.35 -1.77
C LYS A 96 1.67 9.41 -1.02
N TRP A 97 1.00 10.43 -0.47
CA TRP A 97 1.64 11.53 0.25
C TRP A 97 2.31 11.06 1.54
N ASN A 98 1.73 10.07 2.21
CA ASN A 98 2.25 9.55 3.46
C ASN A 98 3.17 8.33 3.28
N ALA A 99 3.36 7.84 2.05
CA ALA A 99 4.06 6.58 1.76
C ALA A 99 5.48 6.47 2.34
N LEU A 100 6.19 7.59 2.50
CA LEU A 100 7.55 7.67 3.06
C LEU A 100 7.57 8.25 4.48
N ASN A 101 6.50 8.02 5.22
CA ASN A 101 6.43 8.34 6.64
C ASN A 101 5.63 7.23 7.32
N GLY A 102 6.31 6.27 7.92
CA GLY A 102 5.69 5.06 8.44
C GLY A 102 4.54 5.32 9.43
N GLN A 103 4.71 6.31 10.32
CA GLN A 103 3.66 6.68 11.27
C GLN A 103 2.47 7.34 10.58
N ALA A 104 2.72 8.22 9.62
CA ALA A 104 1.66 8.90 8.89
C ALA A 104 0.91 7.92 7.98
N LEU A 105 1.62 7.01 7.29
CA LEU A 105 1.03 5.97 6.46
C LEU A 105 0.12 5.06 7.28
N GLN A 106 0.60 4.57 8.42
CA GLN A 106 -0.19 3.76 9.35
C GLN A 106 -1.50 4.47 9.73
N LYS A 107 -1.40 5.73 10.19
CA LYS A 107 -2.57 6.53 10.57
C LYS A 107 -3.53 6.74 9.41
N THR A 108 -3.02 7.01 8.21
CA THR A 108 -3.84 7.14 7.00
C THR A 108 -4.60 5.86 6.71
N VAL A 109 -3.93 4.71 6.73
CA VAL A 109 -4.60 3.43 6.44
C VAL A 109 -5.63 3.07 7.51
N ASP A 110 -5.31 3.27 8.79
CA ASP A 110 -6.26 3.03 9.89
C ASP A 110 -7.49 3.93 9.78
N SER A 111 -7.29 5.20 9.42
CA SER A 111 -8.38 6.16 9.19
C SER A 111 -9.25 5.76 7.99
N LEU A 112 -8.65 5.31 6.89
CA LEU A 112 -9.39 4.83 5.73
C LEU A 112 -10.21 3.58 6.08
N LEU A 113 -9.61 2.62 6.78
CA LEU A 113 -10.31 1.41 7.22
C LEU A 113 -11.51 1.74 8.12
N ALA A 114 -11.32 2.62 9.10
CA ALA A 114 -12.39 3.06 9.98
C ALA A 114 -13.53 3.75 9.19
N SER A 115 -13.19 4.56 8.19
CA SER A 115 -14.19 5.21 7.34
C SER A 115 -14.97 4.21 6.47
N MET A 116 -14.31 3.15 5.98
CA MET A 116 -14.98 2.08 5.23
C MET A 116 -15.98 1.34 6.11
N GLN A 117 -15.60 1.02 7.35
CA GLN A 117 -16.47 0.31 8.30
C GLN A 117 -17.68 1.12 8.78
N GLN A 118 -17.71 2.43 8.52
CA GLN A 118 -18.84 3.31 8.84
C GLN A 118 -19.85 3.45 7.68
N VAL A 119 -19.57 2.86 6.52
CA VAL A 119 -20.48 2.91 5.37
C VAL A 119 -21.77 2.17 5.73
N PRO A 120 -22.93 2.83 5.69
CA PRO A 120 -24.20 2.20 6.05
C PRO A 120 -24.41 0.90 5.26
N SER A 121 -24.92 -0.13 5.93
CA SER A 121 -25.39 -1.33 5.24
C SER A 121 -26.65 -1.00 4.48
N SER A 122 -26.68 -1.33 3.19
CA SER A 122 -27.86 -1.22 2.33
C SER A 122 -28.91 -2.26 2.72
N GLU A 123 -29.33 -2.32 3.99
CA GLU A 123 -30.51 -3.10 4.36
C GLU A 123 -31.76 -2.33 3.95
N LYS A 124 -32.45 -2.89 2.97
CA LYS A 124 -33.84 -2.57 2.60
C LYS A 124 -34.81 -3.23 3.58
#